data_AF-A0A4R6NAQ3-F1
#
_entry.id   AF-A0A4R6NAQ3-F1
#
_cell.length_a   1.000
_cell.length_b   1.000
_cell.length_c   1.000
_cell.angle_alpha   90.00
_cell.angle_beta   90.00
_cell.angle_gamma   90.00
#
_symmetry.space_group_name_H-M   'P 1'
#
loop_
_entity.id
_entity.type
_entity.pdbx_description
1 polymer ?
#
loop_
_entity_poly.entity_id
_entity_poly.type
_entity_poly.pdbx_seq_one_letter_code
_entity_poly.pdbx_strand_id
1 'polypeptide(L)'
;MWLSEPTIRPRAWIENFDDNDKILAAQLLERFVFYNQRLTDSLLTTSFYSIADGLKKGPTAPAREQLLQALPNAVFTPVSGETPNPTDSGYFLCRRTRQVLNVDEAQIKITSEAIKAAEAGQPVVFVDDFIGSGDQFLTTWQDSSTGTSFEAIQSKVGFTAIYVSLVGTEMGITNIGNKAPSVAVCVTHKIDDRGTLWGLQASNQSLYSQIDSLLKRYTPRLTPHDAYMHQQQYLTYGYKHRGLFFAFEHSVPDATLPIFWCRGTNNWEPLIERT
;
A
#
# COMPACT_ATOMS: atom_id res chain seq x y z
N MET A 1 -28.00 19.50 -1.66
CA MET A 1 -26.94 18.48 -1.81
C MET A 1 -26.45 18.18 -0.41
N TRP A 2 -26.72 16.97 0.07
CA TRP A 2 -26.27 16.55 1.39
C TRP A 2 -24.75 16.52 1.39
N LEU A 3 -24.13 17.04 2.46
CA LEU A 3 -22.72 16.79 2.71
C LEU A 3 -22.56 15.27 2.81
N SER A 4 -21.61 14.69 2.06
CA SER A 4 -21.23 13.31 2.27
C SER A 4 -20.89 13.12 3.75
N GLU A 5 -21.43 12.07 4.38
CA GLU A 5 -20.92 11.68 5.70
C GLU A 5 -19.39 11.53 5.58
N PRO A 6 -18.62 12.03 6.57
CA PRO A 6 -17.19 11.78 6.54
C PRO A 6 -16.96 10.27 6.55
N THR A 7 -16.18 9.77 5.59
CA THR A 7 -15.77 8.35 5.49
C THR A 7 -15.17 7.84 6.80
N ILE A 8 -14.57 8.74 7.58
CA ILE A 8 -14.06 8.47 8.92
C ILE A 8 -15.10 8.81 10.01
N ARG A 9 -15.26 7.91 10.99
CA ARG A 9 -16.23 8.04 12.10
C ARG A 9 -15.56 8.12 13.50
N PRO A 10 -14.68 9.10 13.79
CA PRO A 10 -13.95 9.20 15.06
C PRO A 10 -14.80 9.06 16.33
N ARG A 11 -15.97 9.74 16.36
CA ARG A 11 -16.84 9.75 17.54
C ARG A 11 -17.44 8.37 17.80
N ALA A 12 -18.01 7.75 16.77
CA ALA A 12 -18.57 6.40 16.88
C ALA A 12 -17.47 5.39 17.25
N TRP A 13 -16.27 5.52 16.67
CA TRP A 13 -15.16 4.63 17.00
C TRP A 13 -14.71 4.73 18.47
N ILE A 14 -14.64 5.95 19.02
CA ILE A 14 -14.28 6.16 20.45
C ILE A 14 -15.35 5.59 21.39
N GLU A 15 -16.62 5.56 21.00
CA GLU A 15 -17.70 5.00 21.82
C GLU A 15 -17.68 3.46 21.91
N ASN A 16 -16.82 2.79 21.14
CA ASN A 16 -16.61 1.34 21.30
C ASN A 16 -15.87 0.97 22.59
N PHE A 17 -15.18 1.93 23.20
CA PHE A 17 -14.27 1.73 24.32
C PHE A 17 -14.94 2.08 25.64
N ASP A 18 -14.60 1.31 26.68
CA ASP A 18 -14.99 1.61 28.05
C ASP A 18 -14.44 2.98 28.47
N ASP A 19 -15.13 3.70 29.37
CA ASP A 19 -14.79 5.09 29.71
C ASP A 19 -13.34 5.29 30.17
N ASN A 20 -12.76 4.30 30.86
CA ASN A 20 -11.36 4.33 31.31
C ASN A 20 -10.35 4.19 30.15
N ASP A 21 -10.75 3.60 29.03
CA ASP A 21 -9.90 3.36 27.86
C ASP A 21 -10.06 4.44 26.77
N LYS A 22 -11.13 5.27 26.82
CA LYS A 22 -11.40 6.30 25.80
C LYS A 22 -10.26 7.28 25.60
N ILE A 23 -9.56 7.68 26.67
CA ILE A 23 -8.38 8.57 26.57
C ILE A 23 -7.26 7.90 25.78
N LEU A 24 -7.00 6.62 26.06
CA LEU A 24 -5.96 5.85 25.39
C LEU A 24 -6.32 5.57 23.93
N ALA A 25 -7.60 5.29 23.64
CA ALA A 25 -8.12 5.17 22.29
C ALA A 25 -7.96 6.50 21.52
N ALA A 26 -8.22 7.64 22.14
CA ALA A 26 -8.00 8.95 21.53
C ALA A 26 -6.51 9.21 21.22
N GLN A 27 -5.59 8.80 22.10
CA GLN A 27 -4.15 8.86 21.83
C GLN A 27 -3.73 7.96 20.66
N LEU A 28 -4.34 6.79 20.53
CA LEU A 28 -4.13 5.90 19.38
C LEU A 28 -4.67 6.55 18.10
N LEU A 29 -5.85 7.17 18.15
CA LEU A 29 -6.47 7.86 17.03
C LEU A 29 -5.67 9.08 16.55
N GLU A 30 -5.04 9.84 17.45
CA GLU A 30 -4.20 10.99 17.10
C GLU A 30 -3.04 10.61 16.14
N ARG A 31 -2.61 9.35 16.16
CA ARG A 31 -1.55 8.83 15.30
C ARG A 31 -2.06 8.37 13.94
N PHE A 32 -3.36 8.25 13.76
CA PHE A 32 -3.97 7.76 12.54
C PHE A 32 -3.96 8.82 11.44
N VAL A 33 -3.39 8.47 10.28
CA VAL A 33 -3.32 9.32 9.10
C VAL A 33 -4.34 8.85 8.06
N PHE A 34 -5.24 9.74 7.66
CA PHE A 34 -6.21 9.43 6.62
C PHE A 34 -5.88 10.18 5.31
N TYR A 35 -5.67 9.43 4.23
CA TYR A 35 -5.44 9.97 2.89
C TYR A 35 -6.74 10.02 2.10
N ASN A 36 -7.34 11.21 2.04
CA ASN A 36 -8.48 11.44 1.15
C ASN A 36 -8.07 11.41 -0.33
N GLN A 37 -9.05 11.46 -1.23
CA GLN A 37 -8.85 11.41 -2.68
C GLN A 37 -7.87 12.48 -3.18
N ARG A 38 -8.00 13.73 -2.68
CA ARG A 38 -7.12 14.84 -3.07
C ARG A 38 -5.66 14.57 -2.68
N LEU A 39 -5.43 14.04 -1.47
CA LEU A 39 -4.10 13.65 -1.03
C LEU A 39 -3.59 12.44 -1.82
N THR A 40 -4.45 11.45 -2.10
CA THR A 40 -4.15 10.29 -2.95
C THR A 40 -3.65 10.72 -4.33
N ASP A 41 -4.33 11.69 -4.97
CA ASP A 41 -3.93 12.21 -6.29
C ASP A 41 -2.60 12.97 -6.24
N SER A 42 -2.39 13.73 -5.17
CA SER A 42 -1.15 14.47 -4.94
C SER A 42 0.02 13.51 -4.72
N LEU A 43 -0.20 12.43 -3.96
CA LEU A 43 0.79 11.36 -3.77
C LEU A 43 1.08 10.64 -5.09
N LEU A 44 0.07 10.34 -5.90
CA LEU A 44 0.27 9.68 -7.19
C LEU A 44 1.13 10.54 -8.12
N THR A 45 0.77 11.82 -8.23
CA THR A 45 1.50 12.81 -9.02
C THR A 45 2.94 12.94 -8.56
N THR A 46 3.15 13.04 -7.24
CA THR A 46 4.49 13.17 -6.66
C THR A 46 5.31 11.89 -6.85
N SER A 47 4.71 10.71 -6.68
CA SER A 47 5.40 9.43 -6.84
C SER A 47 5.83 9.24 -8.29
N PHE A 48 4.96 9.61 -9.24
CA PHE A 48 5.28 9.56 -10.66
C PHE A 48 6.39 10.56 -11.03
N TYR A 49 6.31 11.82 -10.60
CA TYR A 49 7.37 12.79 -10.89
C TYR A 49 8.69 12.48 -10.18
N SER A 50 8.65 11.73 -9.08
CA SER A 50 9.86 11.27 -8.40
C SER A 50 10.74 10.40 -9.32
N ILE A 51 10.19 9.78 -10.38
CA ILE A 51 10.99 9.04 -11.38
C ILE A 51 12.15 9.91 -11.91
N ALA A 52 11.94 11.23 -12.02
CA ALA A 52 12.87 12.18 -12.61
C ALA A 52 13.69 13.00 -11.59
N ASP A 53 13.57 12.73 -10.29
CA ASP A 53 14.15 13.58 -9.23
C ASP A 53 15.67 13.42 -9.05
N GLY A 54 16.29 12.44 -9.71
CA GLY A 54 17.72 12.17 -9.64
C GLY A 54 18.17 11.39 -8.40
N LEU A 55 17.25 11.01 -7.52
CA LEU A 55 17.53 10.17 -6.35
C LEU A 55 17.66 8.70 -6.76
N LYS A 56 18.45 7.95 -6.00
CA LYS A 56 18.62 6.50 -6.20
C LYS A 56 17.27 5.77 -6.00
N LYS A 57 16.83 5.02 -7.02
CA LYS A 57 15.54 4.28 -7.03
C LYS A 57 15.64 2.80 -6.71
N GLY A 58 16.84 2.27 -6.61
CA GLY A 58 17.12 0.87 -6.30
C GLY A 58 18.62 0.60 -6.35
N PRO A 59 19.11 -0.60 -5.95
CA PRO A 59 20.53 -0.91 -5.98
C PRO A 59 21.17 -0.83 -7.36
N THR A 60 20.48 -1.36 -8.39
CA THR A 60 20.91 -1.38 -9.80
C THR A 60 19.86 -0.81 -10.75
N ALA A 61 18.92 -0.03 -10.22
CA ALA A 61 17.89 0.65 -11.01
C ALA A 61 18.53 1.59 -12.06
N PRO A 62 17.90 1.76 -13.24
CA PRO A 62 18.40 2.67 -14.27
C PRO A 62 18.59 4.09 -13.76
N ALA A 63 19.55 4.81 -14.35
CA ALA A 63 19.79 6.21 -14.04
C ALA A 63 18.63 7.09 -14.51
N ARG A 64 18.52 8.30 -13.92
CA ARG A 64 17.48 9.29 -14.22
C ARG A 64 17.24 9.47 -15.73
N GLU A 65 18.31 9.60 -16.51
CA GLU A 65 18.23 9.84 -17.96
C GLU A 65 17.59 8.66 -18.69
N GLN A 66 17.92 7.43 -18.29
CA GLN A 66 17.34 6.21 -18.86
C GLN A 66 15.86 6.08 -18.49
N LEU A 67 15.50 6.39 -17.23
CA LEU A 67 14.11 6.40 -16.78
C LEU A 67 13.27 7.41 -17.56
N LEU A 68 13.79 8.63 -17.75
CA LEU A 68 13.11 9.68 -18.52
C LEU A 68 12.94 9.32 -20.00
N GLN A 69 13.94 8.66 -20.61
CA GLN A 69 13.86 8.18 -21.98
C GLN A 69 12.85 7.03 -22.15
N ALA A 70 12.66 6.22 -21.10
CA ALA A 70 11.73 5.09 -21.09
C ALA A 70 10.26 5.53 -21.01
N LEU A 71 9.95 6.59 -20.25
CA LEU A 71 8.58 7.00 -19.93
C LEU A 71 7.64 7.20 -21.13
N PRO A 72 8.02 7.88 -22.24
CA PRO A 72 7.09 8.14 -23.34
C PRO A 72 6.51 6.88 -23.99
N ASN A 73 7.26 5.77 -23.97
CA ASN A 73 6.86 4.50 -24.58
C ASN A 73 6.49 3.44 -23.54
N ALA A 74 6.35 3.82 -22.27
CA ALA A 74 6.05 2.89 -21.20
C ALA A 74 4.60 2.42 -21.26
N VAL A 75 4.37 1.17 -20.86
CA VAL A 75 3.04 0.65 -20.53
C VAL A 75 2.85 0.63 -19.01
N PHE A 76 1.61 0.81 -18.56
CA PHE A 76 1.24 0.86 -17.16
C PHE A 76 0.41 -0.36 -16.80
N THR A 77 0.76 -1.04 -15.72
CA THR A 77 0.05 -2.25 -15.27
C THR A 77 -0.15 -2.22 -13.76
N PRO A 78 -1.25 -2.76 -13.24
CA PRO A 78 -1.41 -2.90 -11.79
C PRO A 78 -0.44 -3.96 -11.25
N VAL A 79 -0.08 -3.84 -9.98
CA VAL A 79 0.50 -4.95 -9.23
C VAL A 79 -0.61 -5.95 -8.93
N SER A 80 -0.43 -7.20 -9.37
CA SER A 80 -1.43 -8.27 -9.22
C SER A 80 -1.00 -9.25 -8.13
N GLY A 81 -1.84 -9.44 -7.12
CA GLY A 81 -1.59 -10.47 -6.10
C GLY A 81 -1.75 -11.89 -6.63
N GLU A 82 -1.71 -12.88 -5.73
CA GLU A 82 -1.80 -14.31 -6.04
C GLU A 82 -3.12 -14.70 -6.72
N THR A 83 -4.18 -13.91 -6.57
CA THR A 83 -5.47 -14.10 -7.26
C THR A 83 -5.98 -12.74 -7.72
N PRO A 84 -5.72 -12.35 -8.98
CA PRO A 84 -6.11 -11.04 -9.50
C PRO A 84 -7.62 -10.86 -9.44
N ASN A 85 -8.08 -9.81 -8.77
CA ASN A 85 -9.48 -9.41 -8.75
C ASN A 85 -9.63 -8.04 -9.43
N PRO A 86 -10.61 -7.86 -10.34
CA PRO A 86 -10.91 -6.54 -10.90
C PRO A 86 -11.17 -5.43 -9.88
N THR A 87 -11.49 -5.78 -8.63
CA THR A 87 -11.69 -4.83 -7.52
C THR A 87 -10.40 -4.50 -6.74
N ASP A 88 -9.25 -5.03 -7.13
CA ASP A 88 -7.98 -4.76 -6.46
C ASP A 88 -7.57 -3.29 -6.62
N SER A 89 -6.89 -2.74 -5.59
CA SER A 89 -6.45 -1.34 -5.51
C SER A 89 -5.60 -0.90 -6.71
N GLY A 90 -4.83 -1.81 -7.29
CA GLY A 90 -4.02 -1.55 -8.49
C GLY A 90 -4.85 -1.05 -9.69
N TYR A 91 -6.04 -1.62 -9.92
CA TYR A 91 -6.90 -1.19 -11.03
C TYR A 91 -7.49 0.20 -10.79
N PHE A 92 -7.84 0.50 -9.53
CA PHE A 92 -8.26 1.85 -9.14
C PHE A 92 -7.14 2.86 -9.44
N LEU A 93 -5.89 2.57 -9.06
CA LEU A 93 -4.78 3.47 -9.37
C LEU A 93 -4.45 3.57 -10.85
N CYS A 94 -4.54 2.50 -11.64
CA CYS A 94 -4.43 2.60 -13.10
C CYS A 94 -5.50 3.53 -13.69
N ARG A 95 -6.72 3.52 -13.16
CA ARG A 95 -7.73 4.52 -13.57
C ARG A 95 -7.32 5.94 -13.16
N ARG A 96 -6.74 6.10 -11.97
CA ARG A 96 -6.24 7.41 -11.51
C ARG A 96 -5.05 7.90 -12.33
N THR A 97 -4.14 7.05 -12.81
CA THR A 97 -3.02 7.50 -13.66
C THR A 97 -3.53 8.12 -14.97
N ARG A 98 -4.56 7.54 -15.60
CA ARG A 98 -5.23 8.17 -16.75
C ARG A 98 -5.80 9.55 -16.41
N GLN A 99 -6.50 9.66 -15.27
CA GLN A 99 -7.26 10.86 -14.90
C GLN A 99 -6.38 12.00 -14.36
N VAL A 100 -5.31 11.66 -13.65
CA VAL A 100 -4.46 12.63 -12.92
C VAL A 100 -3.18 12.91 -13.68
N LEU A 101 -2.57 11.89 -14.30
CA LEU A 101 -1.30 12.02 -15.01
C LEU A 101 -1.48 12.16 -16.54
N ASN A 102 -2.72 12.08 -17.04
CA ASN A 102 -3.06 12.09 -18.47
C ASN A 102 -2.32 11.01 -19.28
N VAL A 103 -2.08 9.85 -18.68
CA VAL A 103 -1.58 8.66 -19.39
C VAL A 103 -2.63 8.19 -20.38
N ASP A 104 -2.22 7.87 -21.62
CA ASP A 104 -3.14 7.34 -22.62
C ASP A 104 -3.71 5.98 -22.16
N GLU A 105 -5.01 5.79 -22.33
CA GLU A 105 -5.69 4.53 -22.01
C GLU A 105 -5.08 3.35 -22.78
N ALA A 106 -4.60 3.59 -24.00
CA ALA A 106 -3.90 2.59 -24.79
C ALA A 106 -2.59 2.11 -24.14
N GLN A 107 -1.98 2.90 -23.25
CA GLN A 107 -0.78 2.52 -22.50
C GLN A 107 -1.11 1.75 -21.22
N ILE A 108 -2.37 1.73 -20.77
CA ILE A 108 -2.78 0.97 -19.58
C ILE A 108 -3.13 -0.45 -20.01
N LYS A 109 -2.39 -1.41 -19.45
CA LYS A 109 -2.39 -2.82 -19.84
C LYS A 109 -2.70 -3.69 -18.63
N ILE A 110 -3.39 -4.80 -18.88
CA ILE A 110 -3.42 -5.90 -17.91
C ILE A 110 -2.05 -6.57 -17.86
N THR A 111 -1.77 -7.29 -16.77
CA THR A 111 -0.46 -7.91 -16.51
C THR A 111 0.04 -8.78 -17.66
N SER A 112 -0.83 -9.58 -18.29
CA SER A 112 -0.46 -10.45 -19.41
C SER A 112 -0.10 -9.68 -20.70
N GLU A 113 -0.69 -8.51 -20.92
CA GLU A 113 -0.32 -7.62 -22.03
C GLU A 113 0.98 -6.87 -21.73
N ALA A 114 1.19 -6.47 -20.47
CA ALA A 114 2.45 -5.86 -20.02
C ALA A 114 3.63 -6.84 -20.11
N ILE A 115 3.42 -8.14 -19.89
CA ILE A 115 4.43 -9.18 -20.14
C ILE A 115 4.86 -9.16 -21.61
N LYS A 116 3.92 -9.16 -22.56
CA LYS A 116 4.23 -9.09 -24.00
C LYS A 116 4.98 -7.81 -24.38
N ALA A 117 4.59 -6.68 -23.78
CA ALA A 117 5.28 -5.41 -23.96
C ALA A 117 6.75 -5.50 -23.47
N ALA A 118 6.97 -6.08 -22.28
CA ALA A 118 8.30 -6.30 -21.73
C ALA A 118 9.15 -7.23 -22.60
N GLU A 119 8.57 -8.30 -23.17
CA GLU A 119 9.27 -9.19 -24.11
C GLU A 119 9.75 -8.45 -25.36
N ALA A 120 8.98 -7.46 -25.83
CA ALA A 120 9.35 -6.56 -26.92
C ALA A 120 10.35 -5.46 -26.49
N GLY A 121 10.80 -5.46 -25.23
CA GLY A 121 11.72 -4.46 -24.67
C GLY A 121 11.06 -3.13 -24.29
N GLN A 122 9.73 -3.05 -24.31
CA GLN A 122 9.03 -1.85 -23.87
C GLN A 122 9.16 -1.66 -22.35
N PRO A 123 9.34 -0.42 -21.87
CA PRO A 123 9.33 -0.14 -20.44
C PRO A 123 7.99 -0.46 -19.79
N VAL A 124 8.03 -0.92 -18.54
CA VAL A 124 6.83 -1.23 -17.76
C VAL A 124 6.83 -0.41 -16.48
N VAL A 125 5.72 0.30 -16.24
CA VAL A 125 5.43 1.00 -15.00
C VAL A 125 4.37 0.22 -14.22
N PHE A 126 4.77 -0.36 -13.10
CA PHE A 126 3.88 -0.98 -12.14
C PHE A 126 3.27 0.11 -11.25
N VAL A 127 1.97 0.02 -10.98
CA VAL A 127 1.25 0.99 -10.17
C VAL A 127 0.51 0.27 -9.03
N ASP A 128 0.67 0.78 -7.81
CA ASP A 128 -0.01 0.26 -6.62
C ASP A 128 -0.21 1.35 -5.56
N ASP A 129 -1.14 1.16 -4.63
CA ASP A 129 -1.40 2.15 -3.57
C ASP A 129 -0.37 2.09 -2.42
N PHE A 130 0.07 0.89 -2.06
CA PHE A 130 0.90 0.68 -0.88
C PHE A 130 1.92 -0.46 -0.98
N ILE A 131 3.18 -0.15 -0.65
CA ILE A 131 4.23 -1.15 -0.42
C ILE A 131 4.31 -1.52 1.06
N GLY A 132 3.62 -2.61 1.43
CA GLY A 132 3.74 -3.26 2.73
C GLY A 132 5.06 -4.02 2.88
N SER A 133 5.03 -5.35 2.73
CA SER A 133 6.25 -6.19 2.67
C SER A 133 6.92 -6.20 1.29
N GLY A 134 6.21 -5.74 0.26
CA GLY A 134 6.63 -5.90 -1.14
C GLY A 134 6.35 -7.28 -1.71
N ASP A 135 5.77 -8.21 -0.95
CA ASP A 135 5.52 -9.58 -1.42
C ASP A 135 4.59 -9.60 -2.63
N GLN A 136 3.53 -8.79 -2.64
CA GLN A 136 2.60 -8.72 -3.78
C GLN A 136 3.31 -8.34 -5.08
N PHE A 137 4.17 -7.32 -5.04
CA PHE A 137 4.98 -6.92 -6.19
C PHE A 137 5.95 -8.02 -6.61
N LEU A 138 6.62 -8.67 -5.66
CA LEU A 138 7.57 -9.73 -5.96
C LEU A 138 6.88 -10.97 -6.56
N THR A 139 5.68 -11.29 -6.09
CA THR A 139 4.84 -12.31 -6.71
C THR A 139 4.49 -11.91 -8.14
N THR A 140 4.03 -10.68 -8.40
CA THR A 140 3.80 -10.20 -9.78
C THR A 140 5.07 -10.30 -10.64
N TRP A 141 6.22 -9.90 -10.08
CA TRP A 141 7.51 -9.87 -10.78
C TRP A 141 8.00 -11.26 -11.18
N GLN A 142 7.76 -12.26 -10.33
CA GLN A 142 8.25 -13.63 -10.47
C GLN A 142 7.19 -14.60 -11.02
N ASP A 143 5.93 -14.17 -11.14
CA ASP A 143 4.85 -15.01 -11.64
C ASP A 143 5.14 -15.47 -13.08
N SER A 144 5.14 -16.79 -13.27
CA SER A 144 5.39 -17.45 -14.54
C SER A 144 4.17 -18.26 -15.02
N SER A 145 3.01 -18.04 -14.42
CA SER A 145 1.73 -18.68 -14.76
C SER A 145 1.35 -18.55 -16.25
N THR A 146 1.84 -17.49 -16.92
CA THR A 146 1.63 -17.23 -18.34
C THR A 146 2.74 -17.76 -19.26
N GLY A 147 3.69 -18.52 -18.72
CA GLY A 147 4.82 -19.13 -19.43
C GLY A 147 6.17 -18.41 -19.27
N THR A 148 6.16 -17.16 -18.81
CA THR A 148 7.35 -16.37 -18.47
C THR A 148 7.01 -15.37 -17.37
N SER A 149 8.03 -14.79 -16.73
CA SER A 149 7.90 -13.75 -15.70
C SER A 149 8.63 -12.47 -16.10
N PHE A 150 8.27 -11.34 -15.48
CA PHE A 150 9.01 -10.09 -15.68
C PHE A 150 10.48 -10.23 -15.27
N GLU A 151 10.77 -10.97 -14.20
CA GLU A 151 12.14 -11.28 -13.77
C GLU A 151 12.95 -11.99 -14.86
N ALA A 152 12.37 -13.03 -15.46
CA ALA A 152 13.01 -13.79 -16.53
C ALA A 152 13.22 -12.94 -17.80
N ILE A 153 12.24 -12.08 -18.12
CA ILE A 153 12.34 -11.17 -19.26
C ILE A 153 13.40 -10.10 -19.00
N GLN A 154 13.45 -9.52 -17.80
CA GLN A 154 14.42 -8.51 -17.43
C GLN A 154 15.83 -9.05 -17.56
N SER A 155 16.06 -10.30 -17.16
CA SER A 155 17.37 -10.96 -17.27
C SER A 155 17.80 -11.21 -18.72
N LYS A 156 16.85 -11.38 -19.65
CA LYS A 156 17.10 -11.70 -21.06
C LYS A 156 17.15 -10.47 -21.96
N VAL A 157 16.22 -9.54 -21.78
CA VAL A 157 15.97 -8.38 -22.64
C VAL A 157 16.49 -7.08 -22.02
N GLY A 158 16.51 -6.98 -20.69
CA GLY A 158 16.97 -5.77 -20.00
C GLY A 158 16.01 -4.58 -20.10
N PHE A 159 14.70 -4.82 -20.22
CA PHE A 159 13.71 -3.75 -20.27
C PHE A 159 13.72 -2.89 -18.98
N THR A 160 13.25 -1.65 -19.08
CA THR A 160 13.16 -0.74 -17.93
C THR A 160 11.90 -1.03 -17.11
N ALA A 161 12.09 -1.39 -15.83
CA ALA A 161 11.01 -1.61 -14.89
C ALA A 161 10.96 -0.49 -13.85
N ILE A 162 9.79 0.14 -13.69
CA ILE A 162 9.54 1.21 -12.73
C ILE A 162 8.37 0.79 -11.85
N TYR A 163 8.48 0.92 -10.54
CA TYR A 163 7.38 0.69 -9.63
C TYR A 163 6.98 1.98 -8.92
N VAL A 164 5.81 2.51 -9.25
CA VAL A 164 5.21 3.69 -8.63
C VAL A 164 4.21 3.27 -7.57
N SER A 165 4.44 3.69 -6.33
CA SER A 165 3.47 3.52 -5.24
C SER A 165 3.30 4.80 -4.43
N LEU A 166 2.13 5.01 -3.83
CA LEU A 166 1.84 6.24 -3.08
C LEU A 166 2.63 6.27 -1.77
N VAL A 167 2.57 5.15 -1.06
CA VAL A 167 3.13 4.96 0.28
C VAL A 167 3.91 3.66 0.31
N GLY A 168 5.03 3.60 1.04
CA GLY A 168 5.79 2.37 1.16
C GLY A 168 6.59 2.31 2.45
N THR A 169 6.65 1.14 3.05
CA THR A 169 7.52 0.93 4.23
C THR A 169 8.98 0.79 3.80
N GLU A 170 9.91 1.26 4.63
CA GLU A 170 11.35 1.10 4.37
C GLU A 170 11.74 -0.36 4.18
N MET A 171 11.17 -1.26 4.99
CA MET A 171 11.40 -2.69 4.89
C MET A 171 10.91 -3.27 3.55
N GLY A 172 9.73 -2.86 3.06
CA GLY A 172 9.17 -3.36 1.81
C GLY A 172 9.98 -2.88 0.60
N ILE A 173 10.37 -1.60 0.61
CA ILE A 173 11.25 -1.02 -0.41
C ILE A 173 12.60 -1.73 -0.42
N THR A 174 13.17 -2.03 0.75
CA THR A 174 14.44 -2.75 0.88
C THR A 174 14.34 -4.20 0.38
N ASN A 175 13.25 -4.90 0.71
CA ASN A 175 13.00 -6.27 0.25
C ASN A 175 12.92 -6.33 -1.28
N ILE A 176 12.20 -5.39 -1.91
CA ILE A 176 12.15 -5.25 -3.36
C ILE A 176 13.54 -4.94 -3.92
N GLY A 177 14.28 -4.00 -3.34
CA GLY A 177 15.63 -3.68 -3.75
C GLY A 177 16.59 -4.88 -3.71
N ASN A 178 16.41 -5.80 -2.75
CA ASN A 178 17.26 -6.99 -2.64
C ASN A 178 16.90 -8.07 -3.67
N LYS A 179 15.61 -8.24 -4.01
CA LYS A 179 15.12 -9.34 -4.86
C LYS A 179 14.89 -8.93 -6.32
N ALA A 180 14.59 -7.67 -6.57
CA ALA A 180 14.40 -7.08 -7.89
C ALA A 180 15.24 -5.79 -8.00
N PRO A 181 16.59 -5.88 -7.91
CA PRO A 181 17.46 -4.71 -7.72
C PRO A 181 17.46 -3.71 -8.87
N SER A 182 17.06 -4.15 -10.07
CA SER A 182 16.95 -3.34 -11.27
C SER A 182 15.64 -2.56 -11.40
N VAL A 183 14.67 -2.81 -10.52
CA VAL A 183 13.40 -2.08 -10.51
C VAL A 183 13.61 -0.70 -9.88
N ALA A 184 13.18 0.35 -10.56
CA ALA A 184 13.17 1.71 -10.01
C ALA A 184 11.92 1.92 -9.14
N VAL A 185 12.09 1.81 -7.82
CA VAL A 185 11.00 1.99 -6.84
C VAL A 185 10.83 3.48 -6.51
N CYS A 186 9.64 4.01 -6.78
CA CYS A 186 9.27 5.41 -6.70
C CYS A 186 8.08 5.57 -5.73
N VAL A 187 8.35 6.12 -4.55
CA VAL A 187 7.39 6.28 -3.46
C VAL A 187 7.46 7.71 -2.92
N THR A 188 6.31 8.38 -2.78
CA THR A 188 6.24 9.72 -2.20
C THR A 188 6.43 9.69 -0.70
N HIS A 189 5.63 8.88 0.00
CA HIS A 189 5.70 8.81 1.45
C HIS A 189 6.31 7.48 1.89
N LYS A 190 7.55 7.55 2.38
CA LYS A 190 8.18 6.42 3.05
C LYS A 190 7.76 6.41 4.51
N ILE A 191 7.06 5.35 4.90
CA ILE A 191 6.71 5.12 6.31
C ILE A 191 7.93 4.50 6.99
N ASP A 192 8.49 5.25 7.93
CA ASP A 192 9.43 4.74 8.91
C ASP A 192 8.71 4.23 10.16
N ASP A 193 9.46 3.73 11.12
CA ASP A 193 8.92 3.09 12.32
C ASP A 193 7.92 3.99 13.08
N ARG A 194 8.03 5.32 12.99
CA ARG A 194 7.13 6.26 13.70
C ARG A 194 5.68 6.16 13.24
N GLY A 195 5.45 5.71 12.00
CA GLY A 195 4.11 5.43 11.47
C GLY A 195 3.53 4.06 11.89
N THR A 196 4.20 3.37 12.82
CA THR A 196 3.84 2.03 13.28
C THR A 196 3.73 1.94 14.80
N LEU A 197 3.03 0.92 15.28
CA LEU A 197 3.00 0.54 16.69
C LEU A 197 4.40 0.27 17.28
N TRP A 198 5.37 -0.14 16.45
CA TRP A 198 6.72 -0.49 16.90
C TRP A 198 7.60 0.73 17.11
N GLY A 199 7.42 1.79 16.32
CA GLY A 199 8.07 3.08 16.62
C GLY A 199 7.56 3.68 17.92
N LEU A 200 6.30 3.41 18.29
CA LEU A 200 5.80 3.77 19.61
C LEU A 200 6.47 2.95 20.71
N GLN A 201 6.70 1.65 20.51
CA GLN A 201 7.45 0.81 21.44
C GLN A 201 8.84 1.38 21.72
N ALA A 202 9.56 1.77 20.66
CA ALA A 202 10.90 2.32 20.76
C ALA A 202 10.94 3.71 21.41
N SER A 203 9.95 4.57 21.12
CA SER A 203 9.94 5.97 21.59
C SER A 203 9.26 6.18 22.94
N ASN A 204 8.28 5.35 23.31
CA ASN A 204 7.53 5.44 24.55
C ASN A 204 6.98 4.07 24.99
N GLN A 205 7.83 3.27 25.62
CA GLN A 205 7.49 1.92 26.09
C GLN A 205 6.27 1.88 27.03
N SER A 206 6.08 2.91 27.88
CA SER A 206 4.94 2.96 28.80
C SER A 206 3.61 3.11 28.05
N LEU A 207 3.55 4.05 27.09
CA LEU A 207 2.37 4.26 26.27
C LEU A 207 2.12 3.07 25.34
N TYR A 208 3.19 2.47 24.79
CA TYR A 208 3.09 1.23 24.02
C TYR A 208 2.44 0.10 24.83
N SER A 209 2.92 -0.18 26.05
CA SER A 209 2.38 -1.27 26.87
C SER A 209 0.89 -1.07 27.19
N GLN A 210 0.47 0.18 27.38
CA GLN A 210 -0.93 0.54 27.57
C GLN A 210 -1.74 0.27 26.29
N ILE A 211 -1.28 0.79 25.13
CA ILE A 211 -1.95 0.59 23.84
C ILE A 211 -2.01 -0.89 23.48
N ASP A 212 -0.93 -1.66 23.64
CA ASP A 212 -0.91 -3.10 23.38
C ASP A 212 -1.93 -3.86 24.24
N SER A 213 -2.07 -3.47 25.52
CA SER A 213 -3.08 -4.03 26.41
C SER A 213 -4.50 -3.68 25.97
N LEU A 214 -4.72 -2.44 25.49
CA LEU A 214 -5.99 -2.01 24.90
C LEU A 214 -6.29 -2.82 23.63
N LEU A 215 -5.35 -2.94 22.70
CA LEU A 215 -5.52 -3.74 21.48
C LEU A 215 -5.96 -5.15 21.83
N LYS A 216 -5.19 -5.86 22.68
CA LYS A 216 -5.52 -7.23 23.11
C LYS A 216 -6.89 -7.36 23.78
N ARG A 217 -7.35 -6.33 24.50
CA ARG A 217 -8.66 -6.32 25.17
C ARG A 217 -9.81 -6.25 24.16
N TYR A 218 -9.68 -5.45 23.11
CA TYR A 218 -10.77 -5.19 22.16
C TYR A 218 -10.69 -6.03 20.88
N THR A 219 -9.52 -6.57 20.52
CA THR A 219 -9.34 -7.49 19.38
C THR A 219 -10.37 -8.64 19.35
N PRO A 220 -10.74 -9.30 20.47
CA PRO A 220 -11.72 -10.38 20.43
C PRO A 220 -13.11 -9.97 19.94
N ARG A 221 -13.42 -8.66 19.89
CA ARG A 221 -14.68 -8.17 19.35
C ARG A 221 -14.67 -8.08 17.82
N LEU A 222 -13.49 -8.06 17.19
CA LEU A 222 -13.31 -7.84 15.76
C LEU A 222 -13.62 -9.10 14.94
N THR A 223 -14.30 -8.93 13.81
CA THR A 223 -14.77 -10.00 12.93
C THR A 223 -14.40 -9.67 11.48
N PRO A 224 -13.15 -9.94 11.05
CA PRO A 224 -12.73 -9.63 9.68
C PRO A 224 -13.45 -10.54 8.70
N HIS A 225 -13.69 -10.07 7.48
CA HIS A 225 -14.22 -10.91 6.40
C HIS A 225 -13.16 -11.86 5.83
N ASP A 226 -11.90 -11.42 5.83
CA ASP A 226 -10.78 -12.18 5.30
C ASP A 226 -10.36 -13.32 6.25
N ALA A 227 -10.48 -14.57 5.81
CA ALA A 227 -10.15 -15.76 6.61
C ALA A 227 -8.72 -15.71 7.20
N TYR A 228 -7.75 -15.22 6.44
CA TYR A 228 -6.35 -15.14 6.89
C TYR A 228 -6.14 -14.14 8.04
N MET A 229 -7.01 -13.14 8.18
CA MET A 229 -6.93 -12.12 9.23
C MET A 229 -7.44 -12.61 10.59
N HIS A 230 -8.08 -13.79 10.66
CA HIS A 230 -8.48 -14.41 11.93
C HIS A 230 -7.31 -14.92 12.77
N GLN A 231 -6.09 -14.96 12.21
CA GLN A 231 -4.89 -15.28 12.99
C GLN A 231 -4.68 -14.21 14.06
N GLN A 232 -4.54 -14.60 15.34
CA GLN A 232 -4.53 -13.67 16.47
C GLN A 232 -3.55 -12.50 16.32
N GLN A 233 -2.35 -12.77 15.79
CA GLN A 233 -1.35 -11.71 15.56
C GLN A 233 -1.78 -10.73 14.46
N TYR A 234 -2.41 -11.20 13.39
CA TYR A 234 -2.87 -10.34 12.31
C TYR A 234 -4.12 -9.57 12.72
N LEU A 235 -5.03 -10.21 13.45
CA LEU A 235 -6.22 -9.57 14.00
C LEU A 235 -5.87 -8.45 14.99
N THR A 236 -4.77 -8.59 15.73
CA THR A 236 -4.33 -7.58 16.71
C THR A 236 -3.47 -6.48 16.07
N TYR A 237 -2.54 -6.86 15.17
CA TYR A 237 -1.46 -5.98 14.74
C TYR A 237 -1.41 -5.72 13.23
N GLY A 238 -2.40 -6.21 12.48
CA GLY A 238 -2.41 -6.17 11.02
C GLY A 238 -1.54 -7.26 10.40
N TYR A 239 -1.73 -7.47 9.08
CA TYR A 239 -1.00 -8.45 8.29
C TYR A 239 0.52 -8.31 8.48
N LYS A 240 1.20 -9.45 8.69
CA LYS A 240 2.65 -9.53 8.94
C LYS A 240 3.13 -8.63 10.09
N HIS A 241 2.27 -8.35 11.08
CA HIS A 241 2.63 -7.63 12.30
C HIS A 241 3.22 -6.24 12.01
N ARG A 242 2.56 -5.46 11.15
CA ARG A 242 3.06 -4.14 10.72
C ARG A 242 2.59 -3.00 11.60
N GLY A 243 1.40 -3.11 12.18
CA GLY A 243 0.86 -2.15 13.13
C GLY A 243 0.74 -0.73 12.58
N LEU A 244 0.32 -0.58 11.32
CA LEU A 244 0.29 0.73 10.66
C LEU A 244 -0.87 1.59 11.17
N PHE A 245 -0.66 2.90 11.13
CA PHE A 245 -1.61 3.92 11.54
C PHE A 245 -2.13 4.76 10.36
N PHE A 246 -2.54 4.15 9.25
CA PHE A 246 -3.11 4.94 8.15
C PHE A 246 -4.14 4.19 7.32
N ALA A 247 -4.95 4.93 6.58
CA ALA A 247 -5.82 4.39 5.54
C ALA A 247 -5.95 5.35 4.37
N PHE A 248 -6.34 4.84 3.21
CA PHE A 248 -6.83 5.66 2.10
C PHE A 248 -8.36 5.70 2.10
N GLU A 249 -8.92 6.72 1.46
CA GLU A 249 -10.36 6.81 1.24
C GLU A 249 -10.92 5.66 0.39
N HIS A 250 -10.11 5.14 -0.53
CA HIS A 250 -10.50 4.10 -1.48
C HIS A 250 -10.20 2.67 -0.99
N SER A 251 -9.35 2.51 0.04
CA SER A 251 -8.97 1.20 0.58
C SER A 251 -8.20 1.35 1.90
N VAL A 252 -8.34 0.36 2.79
CA VAL A 252 -7.54 0.24 4.01
C VAL A 252 -6.55 -0.92 3.84
N PRO A 253 -5.23 -0.69 3.92
CA PRO A 253 -4.26 -1.78 3.89
C PRO A 253 -4.47 -2.76 5.04
N ASP A 254 -4.37 -4.06 4.79
CA ASP A 254 -4.52 -5.11 5.81
C ASP A 254 -3.42 -5.08 6.89
N ALA A 255 -2.30 -4.44 6.59
CA ALA A 255 -1.20 -4.13 7.49
C ALA A 255 -1.52 -3.00 8.50
N THR A 256 -2.63 -2.27 8.31
CA THR A 256 -3.20 -1.30 9.25
C THR A 256 -3.81 -2.02 10.44
N LEU A 257 -3.67 -1.46 11.64
CA LEU A 257 -4.27 -2.05 12.84
C LEU A 257 -5.78 -2.32 12.63
N PRO A 258 -6.24 -3.59 12.75
CA PRO A 258 -7.63 -3.95 12.48
C PRO A 258 -8.64 -3.24 13.37
N ILE A 259 -8.22 -2.79 14.55
CA ILE A 259 -9.08 -2.01 15.45
C ILE A 259 -9.67 -0.77 14.77
N PHE A 260 -9.02 -0.21 13.75
CA PHE A 260 -9.53 0.95 13.02
C PHE A 260 -10.58 0.60 11.96
N TRP A 261 -10.51 -0.57 11.33
CA TRP A 261 -11.28 -0.83 10.11
C TRP A 261 -12.15 -2.06 10.14
N CYS A 262 -11.86 -2.98 11.04
CA CYS A 262 -12.59 -4.22 11.16
C CYS A 262 -13.93 -3.98 11.87
N ARG A 263 -15.03 -4.44 11.27
CA ARG A 263 -16.31 -4.55 11.97
C ARG A 263 -16.21 -5.58 13.08
N GLY A 264 -17.16 -5.56 14.00
CA GLY A 264 -17.14 -6.48 15.12
C GLY A 264 -18.51 -6.74 15.73
N THR A 265 -18.47 -7.58 16.76
CA THR A 265 -19.61 -7.89 17.63
C THR A 265 -19.99 -6.70 18.51
N ASN A 266 -21.18 -6.77 19.13
CA ASN A 266 -21.67 -5.75 20.07
C ASN A 266 -21.74 -4.33 19.46
N ASN A 267 -22.12 -4.23 18.19
CA ASN A 267 -22.20 -2.97 17.44
C ASN A 267 -20.86 -2.22 17.39
N TRP A 268 -19.74 -2.95 17.26
CA TRP A 268 -18.44 -2.32 17.06
C TRP A 268 -18.43 -1.51 15.77
N GLU A 269 -18.23 -0.20 15.90
CA GLU A 269 -18.21 0.75 14.80
C GLU A 269 -16.77 1.06 14.37
N PRO A 270 -16.32 0.63 13.18
CA PRO A 270 -14.97 0.95 12.72
C PRO A 270 -14.78 2.46 12.53
N LEU A 271 -13.53 2.92 12.67
CA LEU A 271 -13.14 4.28 12.31
C LEU A 271 -13.36 4.54 10.82
N ILE A 272 -13.03 3.55 9.99
CA ILE A 272 -13.23 3.59 8.53
C ILE A 272 -13.51 2.19 8.02
N GLU A 273 -14.50 2.02 7.15
CA GLU A 273 -14.78 0.71 6.58
C GLU A 273 -13.79 0.38 5.46
N ARG A 274 -13.28 -0.85 5.48
CA ARG A 274 -12.53 -1.41 4.35
C ARG A 274 -13.54 -1.87 3.30
N THR A 275 -13.53 -1.21 2.15
CA THR A 275 -14.38 -1.52 0.98
C THR A 275 -13.76 -2.55 0.07
#